data_AF-A0A023B3G2-F1
#
_entry.id   AF-A0A023B3G2-F1
#
_cell.length_a   1.000
_cell.length_b   1.000
_cell.length_c   1.000
_cell.angle_alpha   90.00
_cell.angle_beta   90.00
_cell.angle_gamma   90.00
#
_symmetry.space_group_name_H-M   'P 1'
#
loop_
_entity.id
_entity.type
_entity.pdbx_description
1 polymer ?
#
loop_
_entity_poly.entity_id
_entity_poly.type
_entity_poly.pdbx_seq_one_letter_code
_entity_poly.pdbx_strand_id
1 'polypeptide(L)'
;MRTLECKPAWFEIGMVGMLAGATEGERGSATVLGQWSRDIWMSGVGEDLKAFLEKNENKPRKLLEWFQTHCTPRDAPENPRAGGPFLTRRQLEEYEQRQADLPAMQWLHRDAPADDCQKRQAQVIVRALKFSLNSIDEKTSLREGAFEDCPPSDLYPEGLCGFGRLDRSPSGLVNWAYFWKNREDMSPEQELRTLAVIARWHPASVLEGHIGIWKTPLYKQNDYIPDLSVHEGRLRQLAALWFCGDPNVKPGPITESVVADLERSLREIEYYSLSEVDRNEEDDTYFLRYVDVEKVKKEYLARLDAQKKRVSLREETMLERRYCEAYTGCRDKFLSTYFPDPSQPKPSAGEVPEFPLGSQVKITNIADYQNYELRRWAWMEELLVRTVLDQVLSKHTTNTGEALDAAALVAAKNAPEPFIVSVSRADLRDIYDQALPQVAKRVAVEQAHEYACRTAGVLITTAYNQSTVLG
;
A
#
# COMPACT_ATOMS: atom_id res chain seq x y z
N MET A 1 21.97 25.43 22.85
CA MET A 1 21.02 24.58 22.09
C MET A 1 19.66 24.70 22.76
N ARG A 2 18.71 25.37 22.12
CA ARG A 2 17.31 25.43 22.57
C ARG A 2 16.55 24.42 21.73
N THR A 3 16.03 23.37 22.34
CA THR A 3 15.00 22.51 21.75
C THR A 3 13.74 23.37 21.61
N LEU A 4 13.47 23.83 20.39
CA LEU A 4 12.17 24.39 20.04
C LEU A 4 11.18 23.24 20.05
N GLU A 5 10.48 23.06 21.18
CA GLU A 5 9.25 22.29 21.23
C GLU A 5 8.23 22.98 20.31
N CYS A 6 8.12 22.49 19.08
CA CYS A 6 6.99 22.76 18.23
C CYS A 6 5.76 22.08 18.86
N LYS A 7 5.06 22.81 19.75
CA LYS A 7 3.72 22.42 20.18
C LYS A 7 2.82 22.31 18.93
N PRO A 8 2.05 21.22 18.76
CA PRO A 8 1.05 21.16 17.71
C PRO A 8 -0.03 22.19 18.03
N ALA A 9 0.00 23.31 17.32
CA ALA A 9 -0.96 24.40 17.47
C ALA A 9 -2.25 24.10 16.67
N TRP A 10 -2.97 23.02 17.01
CA TRP A 10 -4.31 22.77 16.48
C TRP A 10 -5.18 22.05 17.53
N PHE A 11 -6.33 22.66 17.83
CA PHE A 11 -7.37 22.30 18.82
C PHE A 11 -7.07 22.53 20.32
N GLU A 12 -7.24 23.79 20.76
CA GLU A 12 -7.70 24.07 22.13
C GLU A 12 -9.22 24.30 22.09
N ILE A 13 -10.00 23.28 22.44
CA ILE A 13 -11.39 23.45 22.88
C ILE A 13 -11.48 22.73 24.22
N GLY A 14 -11.79 23.49 25.27
CA GLY A 14 -11.98 22.94 26.61
C GLY A 14 -13.25 22.09 26.65
N MET A 15 -13.10 20.80 26.98
CA MET A 15 -14.18 19.97 27.49
C MET A 15 -13.69 19.26 28.75
N VAL A 16 -13.97 19.87 29.91
CA VAL A 16 -14.01 19.16 31.18
C VAL A 16 -15.48 18.98 31.52
N GLY A 17 -15.94 17.73 31.48
CA GLY A 17 -17.20 17.30 32.08
C GLY A 17 -18.26 16.87 31.08
N MET A 18 -18.21 15.62 30.60
CA MET A 18 -19.44 14.91 30.18
C MET A 18 -19.36 13.37 30.13
N LEU A 19 -18.34 12.71 30.72
CA LEU A 19 -18.26 11.23 30.69
C LEU A 19 -18.26 10.54 32.08
N ALA A 20 -18.51 11.26 33.17
CA ALA A 20 -18.56 10.68 34.53
C ALA A 20 -19.99 10.36 35.01
N GLY A 21 -20.88 9.95 34.10
CA GLY A 21 -22.33 9.90 34.34
C GLY A 21 -23.02 8.56 34.16
N ALA A 22 -22.32 7.41 34.29
CA ALA A 22 -23.00 6.12 34.34
C ALA A 22 -23.31 5.76 35.80
N THR A 23 -24.54 6.01 36.24
CA THR A 23 -25.03 5.59 37.56
C THR A 23 -25.07 4.06 37.66
N GLU A 24 -24.66 3.50 38.80
CA GLU A 24 -24.40 2.06 39.03
C GLU A 24 -25.60 1.10 38.84
N GLY A 25 -26.77 1.60 38.44
CA GLY A 25 -28.01 0.82 38.35
C GLY A 25 -28.22 0.01 37.06
N GLU A 26 -27.57 0.39 35.95
CA GLU A 26 -27.73 -0.27 34.65
C GLU A 26 -26.37 -0.55 34.00
N ARG A 27 -25.53 -1.38 34.62
CA ARG A 27 -24.35 -1.97 33.95
C ARG A 27 -24.76 -3.06 32.95
N GLY A 28 -25.72 -2.74 32.07
CA GLY A 28 -26.07 -3.56 30.93
C GLY A 28 -24.94 -3.53 29.91
N SER A 29 -24.18 -4.63 29.82
CA SER A 29 -23.34 -5.00 28.67
C SER A 29 -22.56 -3.87 27.97
N ALA A 30 -21.77 -3.08 28.69
CA ALA A 30 -20.88 -2.11 28.08
C ALA A 30 -19.63 -2.80 27.52
N THR A 31 -19.23 -2.46 26.29
CA THR A 31 -17.99 -2.94 25.66
C THR A 31 -16.91 -1.86 25.80
N VAL A 32 -15.66 -2.26 26.05
CA VAL A 32 -14.52 -1.33 26.07
C VAL A 32 -13.79 -1.38 24.74
N LEU A 33 -13.46 -0.22 24.18
CA LEU A 33 -12.53 -0.17 23.07
C LEU A 33 -11.12 -0.50 23.56
N GLY A 34 -10.56 -1.59 23.04
CA GLY A 34 -9.19 -1.98 23.36
C GLY A 34 -8.18 -0.91 22.93
N GLN A 35 -7.06 -0.80 23.65
CA GLN A 35 -5.99 0.12 23.28
C GLN A 35 -5.54 -0.09 21.83
N TRP A 36 -5.41 -1.36 21.41
CA TRP A 36 -4.95 -1.71 20.08
C TRP A 36 -5.91 -1.36 18.95
N SER A 37 -7.23 -1.49 19.14
CA SER A 37 -8.18 -1.07 18.11
C SER A 37 -8.15 0.44 17.91
N ARG A 38 -8.00 1.21 19.01
CA ARG A 38 -7.77 2.65 18.96
C ARG A 38 -6.48 2.99 18.22
N ASP A 39 -5.35 2.38 18.58
CA ASP A 39 -4.05 2.67 17.97
C ASP A 39 -4.04 2.36 16.46
N ILE A 40 -4.64 1.22 16.06
CA ILE A 40 -4.80 0.85 14.64
C ILE A 40 -5.63 1.90 13.90
N TRP A 41 -6.78 2.29 14.46
CA TRP A 41 -7.66 3.27 13.81
C TRP A 41 -6.99 4.64 13.68
N MET A 42 -6.30 5.08 14.74
CA MET A 42 -5.61 6.37 14.75
C MET A 42 -4.41 6.43 13.80
N SER A 43 -3.65 5.35 13.69
CA SER A 43 -2.47 5.29 12.83
C SER A 43 -2.78 4.91 11.39
N GLY A 44 -3.97 4.34 11.13
CA GLY A 44 -4.41 3.93 9.80
C GLY A 44 -4.87 5.08 8.90
N VAL A 45 -5.17 6.27 9.43
CA VAL A 45 -5.71 7.41 8.66
C VAL A 45 -4.64 8.48 8.41
N GLY A 46 -4.30 8.67 7.14
CA GLY A 46 -3.43 9.73 6.58
C GLY A 46 -3.82 11.17 6.89
N GLU A 47 -2.85 12.11 6.90
CA GLU A 47 -3.17 13.52 6.62
C GLU A 47 -3.44 13.69 5.12
N ASP A 48 -4.45 14.47 4.76
CA ASP A 48 -4.70 14.82 3.35
C ASP A 48 -3.64 15.82 2.86
N LEU A 49 -2.66 15.30 2.12
CA LEU A 49 -1.55 16.05 1.55
C LEU A 49 -2.00 17.03 0.48
N LYS A 50 -3.09 16.75 -0.24
CA LYS A 50 -3.60 17.65 -1.26
C LYS A 50 -4.11 18.93 -0.61
N ALA A 51 -5.02 18.78 0.35
CA ALA A 51 -5.53 19.92 1.12
C ALA A 51 -4.40 20.67 1.84
N PHE A 52 -3.40 19.94 2.37
CA PHE A 52 -2.23 20.54 3.02
C PHE A 52 -1.35 21.35 2.06
N LEU A 53 -1.07 20.83 0.86
CA LEU A 53 -0.26 21.48 -0.19
C LEU A 53 -0.97 22.70 -0.78
N GLU A 54 -2.28 22.63 -0.98
CA GLU A 54 -3.12 23.75 -1.43
C GLU A 54 -3.12 24.88 -0.40
N LYS A 55 -3.39 24.56 0.87
CA LYS A 55 -3.41 25.55 1.98
C LYS A 55 -2.07 26.28 2.18
N ASN A 56 -0.96 25.64 1.80
CA ASN A 56 0.39 26.17 2.00
C ASN A 56 1.13 26.52 0.70
N GLU A 57 0.42 26.64 -0.42
CA GLU A 57 1.00 26.89 -1.75
C GLU A 57 1.97 28.08 -1.79
N ASN A 58 1.63 29.18 -1.11
CA ASN A 58 2.43 30.39 -1.08
C ASN A 58 3.61 30.33 -0.07
N LYS A 59 3.85 29.18 0.56
CA LYS A 59 4.84 28.99 1.63
C LYS A 59 5.78 27.79 1.32
N PRO A 60 6.50 27.79 0.18
CA PRO A 60 7.28 26.62 -0.26
C PRO A 60 8.36 26.18 0.74
N ARG A 61 8.98 27.12 1.47
CA ARG A 61 9.96 26.80 2.52
C ARG A 61 9.34 26.01 3.67
N LYS A 62 8.16 26.41 4.15
CA LYS A 62 7.45 25.69 5.21
C LYS A 62 6.98 24.32 4.76
N LEU A 63 6.55 24.20 3.51
CA LEU A 63 6.22 22.90 2.92
C LEU A 63 7.44 21.99 2.89
N LEU A 64 8.58 22.47 2.37
CA LEU A 64 9.82 21.70 2.34
C LEU A 64 10.25 21.26 3.75
N GLU A 65 10.28 22.17 4.72
CA GLU A 65 10.62 21.88 6.12
C GLU A 65 9.69 20.82 6.73
N TRP A 66 8.40 20.89 6.42
CA TRP A 66 7.41 19.89 6.86
C TRP A 66 7.71 18.52 6.24
N PHE A 67 7.92 18.43 4.93
CA PHE A 67 8.23 17.17 4.25
C PHE A 67 9.55 16.58 4.74
N GLN A 68 10.59 17.40 4.90
CA GLN A 68 11.87 17.00 5.49
C GLN A 68 11.64 16.39 6.88
N THR A 69 10.89 17.07 7.76
CA THR A 69 10.61 16.57 9.12
C THR A 69 9.87 15.22 9.14
N HIS A 70 8.93 15.02 8.22
CA HIS A 70 8.12 13.79 8.14
C HIS A 70 8.86 12.64 7.43
N CYS A 71 9.73 12.97 6.48
CA CYS A 71 10.47 12.00 5.67
C CYS A 71 11.89 11.73 6.17
N THR A 72 12.39 12.44 7.20
CA THR A 72 13.67 12.11 7.83
C THR A 72 13.67 10.63 8.23
N PRO A 73 14.67 9.83 7.80
CA PRO A 73 14.82 8.46 8.25
C PRO A 73 14.84 8.40 9.77
N ARG A 74 13.98 7.57 10.33
CA ARG A 74 13.97 7.24 11.75
C ARG A 74 14.40 5.79 11.88
N ASP A 75 15.09 5.47 12.97
CA ASP A 75 15.36 4.08 13.29
C ASP A 75 14.05 3.30 13.30
N ALA A 76 14.12 2.05 12.83
CA ALA A 76 13.00 1.13 13.00
C ALA A 76 12.60 1.17 14.47
N PRO A 77 11.30 1.24 14.79
CA PRO A 77 10.90 1.05 16.17
C PRO A 77 11.52 -0.25 16.67
N GLU A 78 12.36 -0.18 17.71
CA GLU A 78 13.15 -1.32 18.24
C GLU A 78 12.27 -2.54 18.57
N ASN A 79 10.97 -2.30 18.73
CA ASN A 79 9.94 -3.29 18.85
C ASN A 79 8.84 -3.00 17.82
N PRO A 80 8.39 -3.96 16.98
CA PRO A 80 7.21 -3.78 16.13
C PRO A 80 5.94 -3.45 16.93
N ARG A 81 6.00 -3.63 18.26
CA ARG A 81 4.97 -3.26 19.23
C ARG A 81 5.14 -1.88 19.87
N ALA A 82 6.05 -1.02 19.39
CA ALA A 82 6.32 0.32 19.96
C ALA A 82 5.17 1.32 19.69
N GLY A 83 3.94 0.95 20.07
CA GLY A 83 2.71 1.72 19.90
C GLY A 83 1.48 0.91 19.47
N GLY A 84 1.56 -0.44 19.36
CA GLY A 84 0.43 -1.25 18.88
C GLY A 84 0.71 -2.76 18.79
N PRO A 85 -0.24 -3.56 18.29
CA PRO A 85 -0.07 -5.01 18.12
C PRO A 85 0.87 -5.36 16.94
N PHE A 86 0.87 -4.52 15.91
CA PHE A 86 1.67 -4.60 14.69
C PHE A 86 1.68 -3.20 14.02
N LEU A 87 2.61 -2.97 13.08
CA LEU A 87 2.64 -1.74 12.28
C LEU A 87 1.47 -1.73 11.29
N THR A 88 0.67 -0.67 11.32
CA THR A 88 -0.36 -0.48 10.29
C THR A 88 0.28 -0.34 8.91
N ARG A 89 -0.50 -0.61 7.87
CA ARG A 89 -0.10 -0.50 6.47
C ARG A 89 0.55 0.85 6.21
N ARG A 90 -0.06 1.94 6.67
CA ARG A 90 0.48 3.30 6.53
C ARG A 90 1.83 3.46 7.21
N GLN A 91 1.95 3.03 8.47
CA GLN A 91 3.21 3.13 9.22
C GLN A 91 4.33 2.33 8.54
N LEU A 92 4.01 1.13 8.06
CA LEU A 92 4.94 0.28 7.34
C LEU A 92 5.34 0.90 5.99
N GLU A 93 4.39 1.49 5.26
CA GLU A 93 4.66 2.23 4.03
C GLU A 93 5.61 3.39 4.27
N GLU A 94 5.28 4.25 5.23
CA GLU A 94 6.12 5.40 5.59
C GLU A 94 7.50 4.96 6.06
N TYR A 95 7.59 3.86 6.81
CA TYR A 95 8.88 3.27 7.19
C TYR A 95 9.66 2.81 5.97
N GLU A 96 9.09 1.95 5.12
CA GLU A 96 9.81 1.38 3.98
C GLU A 96 10.18 2.42 2.94
N GLN A 97 9.30 3.36 2.62
CA GLN A 97 9.57 4.42 1.65
C GLN A 97 10.67 5.39 2.12
N ARG A 98 10.86 5.56 3.44
CA ARG A 98 11.99 6.34 3.99
C ARG A 98 13.32 5.59 3.95
N GLN A 99 13.28 4.26 4.00
CA GLN A 99 14.48 3.42 4.08
C GLN A 99 14.94 2.90 2.71
N ALA A 100 14.01 2.68 1.78
CA ALA A 100 14.27 1.96 0.53
C ALA A 100 14.89 2.83 -0.58
N ASP A 101 14.73 4.15 -0.54
CA ASP A 101 15.29 5.08 -1.54
C ASP A 101 16.07 6.22 -0.88
N LEU A 102 17.30 5.90 -0.44
CA LEU A 102 18.24 6.88 0.08
C LEU A 102 18.44 8.06 -0.90
N PRO A 103 18.57 7.87 -2.23
CA PRO A 103 18.62 8.98 -3.18
C PRO A 103 17.44 9.95 -3.10
N ALA A 104 16.18 9.48 -3.02
CA ALA A 104 15.02 10.35 -2.90
C ALA A 104 15.04 11.18 -1.60
N MET A 105 15.41 10.54 -0.48
CA MET A 105 15.54 11.23 0.80
C MET A 105 16.70 12.24 0.78
N GLN A 106 17.85 11.89 0.20
CA GLN A 106 18.99 12.81 0.02
C GLN A 106 18.62 14.00 -0.88
N TRP A 107 17.81 13.78 -1.91
CA TRP A 107 17.30 14.85 -2.76
C TRP A 107 16.40 15.82 -1.98
N LEU A 108 15.54 15.30 -1.10
CA LEU A 108 14.68 16.11 -0.23
C LEU A 108 15.48 16.92 0.81
N HIS A 109 16.52 16.32 1.38
CA HIS A 109 17.35 16.91 2.44
C HIS A 109 18.60 17.65 1.94
N ARG A 110 18.75 17.83 0.61
CA ARG A 110 19.92 18.52 0.05
C ARG A 110 19.99 19.95 0.58
N ASP A 111 21.11 20.33 1.17
CA ASP A 111 21.34 21.70 1.62
C ASP A 111 21.48 22.65 0.40
N ALA A 112 20.77 23.78 0.43
CA ALA A 112 21.05 24.89 -0.47
C ALA A 112 21.89 25.98 0.22
N PRO A 113 22.93 26.50 -0.47
CA PRO A 113 23.72 27.61 0.05
C PRO A 113 22.96 28.94 -0.03
N ALA A 114 22.97 29.73 1.05
CA ALA A 114 22.32 31.05 1.17
C ALA A 114 20.78 31.08 0.96
N ASP A 115 20.12 32.09 1.54
CA ASP A 115 18.65 32.17 1.62
C ASP A 115 17.95 32.19 0.24
N ASP A 116 18.51 32.86 -0.76
CA ASP A 116 17.90 32.95 -2.09
C ASP A 116 17.91 31.61 -2.85
N CYS A 117 18.97 30.80 -2.70
CA CYS A 117 19.01 29.48 -3.32
C CYS A 117 18.08 28.51 -2.58
N GLN A 118 17.97 28.62 -1.25
CA GLN A 118 17.03 27.81 -0.46
C GLN A 118 15.58 28.04 -0.90
N LYS A 119 15.19 29.30 -1.12
CA LYS A 119 13.84 29.62 -1.61
C LYS A 119 13.58 29.00 -2.98
N ARG A 120 14.54 29.11 -3.92
CA ARG A 120 14.42 28.52 -5.27
C ARG A 120 14.36 26.99 -5.20
N GLN A 121 15.21 26.36 -4.40
CA GLN A 121 15.19 24.92 -4.21
C GLN A 121 13.85 24.44 -3.66
N ALA A 122 13.34 25.10 -2.61
CA ALA A 122 12.04 24.78 -2.04
C ALA A 122 10.91 24.89 -3.08
N GLN A 123 10.94 25.90 -3.94
CA GLN A 123 9.99 26.03 -5.05
C GLN A 123 10.10 24.88 -6.06
N VAL A 124 11.32 24.46 -6.41
CA VAL A 124 11.55 23.34 -7.33
C VAL A 124 11.02 22.03 -6.75
N ILE A 125 11.34 21.73 -5.48
CA ILE A 125 10.89 20.50 -4.81
C ILE A 125 9.36 20.51 -4.67
N VAL A 126 8.77 21.61 -4.18
CA VAL A 126 7.30 21.71 -4.02
C VAL A 126 6.58 21.60 -5.36
N ARG A 127 7.16 22.16 -6.44
CA ARG A 127 6.60 21.99 -7.79
C ARG A 127 6.64 20.52 -8.23
N ALA A 128 7.73 19.79 -7.95
CA ALA A 128 7.84 18.37 -8.27
C ALA A 128 6.85 17.51 -7.45
N LEU A 129 6.66 17.83 -6.16
CA LEU A 129 5.65 17.18 -5.30
C LEU A 129 4.25 17.39 -5.86
N LYS A 130 3.87 18.64 -6.18
CA LYS A 130 2.58 18.95 -6.80
C LYS A 130 2.38 18.28 -8.16
N PHE A 131 3.42 18.29 -8.99
CA PHE A 131 3.39 17.62 -10.28
C PHE A 131 3.10 16.13 -10.09
N SER A 132 3.78 15.47 -9.16
CA SER A 132 3.60 14.04 -8.89
C SER A 132 2.20 13.73 -8.38
N LEU A 133 1.72 14.51 -7.42
CA LEU A 133 0.36 14.38 -6.88
C LEU A 133 -0.72 14.49 -7.97
N ASN A 134 -0.51 15.38 -8.94
CA ASN A 134 -1.47 15.62 -10.03
C ASN A 134 -1.28 14.70 -11.24
N SER A 135 -0.08 14.14 -11.44
CA SER A 135 0.25 13.32 -12.62
C SER A 135 -0.07 11.84 -12.41
N ILE A 136 -0.17 11.43 -11.14
CA ILE A 136 -0.61 10.10 -10.78
C ILE A 136 -2.14 10.16 -10.76
N ASP A 137 -2.72 10.21 -11.96
CA ASP A 137 -4.17 10.10 -12.15
C ASP A 137 -4.57 8.64 -11.98
N GLU A 138 -4.64 8.21 -10.72
CA GLU A 138 -4.95 6.82 -10.38
C GLU A 138 -6.33 6.41 -10.94
N LYS A 139 -7.19 7.36 -11.34
CA LYS A 139 -8.54 7.11 -11.86
C LYS A 139 -8.59 6.25 -13.13
N THR A 140 -7.48 6.03 -13.84
CA THR A 140 -7.51 5.44 -15.19
C THR A 140 -7.27 3.93 -15.33
N SER A 141 -6.88 3.17 -14.29
CA SER A 141 -6.53 1.73 -14.46
C SER A 141 -7.39 0.68 -13.77
N LEU A 142 -8.39 1.07 -12.98
CA LEU A 142 -9.26 0.09 -12.34
C LEU A 142 -10.47 -0.17 -13.20
N ARG A 143 -10.77 -1.47 -13.40
CA ARG A 143 -11.91 -2.00 -14.14
C ARG A 143 -13.12 -1.06 -14.02
N GLU A 144 -13.41 -0.34 -15.10
CA GLU A 144 -14.75 0.21 -15.35
C GLU A 144 -15.74 -0.94 -15.09
N GLY A 145 -16.54 -0.82 -14.04
CA GLY A 145 -17.63 -1.75 -13.72
C GLY A 145 -17.44 -2.76 -12.57
N ALA A 146 -16.25 -2.95 -11.97
CA ALA A 146 -16.13 -3.88 -10.82
C ALA A 146 -16.18 -3.19 -9.44
N PHE A 147 -15.90 -1.88 -9.38
CA PHE A 147 -15.64 -1.17 -8.12
C PHE A 147 -16.35 0.18 -7.99
N GLU A 148 -17.34 0.46 -8.84
CA GLU A 148 -18.17 1.69 -8.73
C GLU A 148 -18.90 1.77 -7.37
N ASP A 149 -19.11 0.64 -6.70
CA ASP A 149 -19.88 0.54 -5.46
C ASP A 149 -19.11 0.85 -4.16
N CYS A 150 -17.82 1.21 -4.21
CA CYS A 150 -17.00 1.43 -3.01
C CYS A 150 -16.13 2.68 -3.10
N PRO A 151 -16.75 3.88 -3.20
CA PRO A 151 -16.03 5.14 -3.19
C PRO A 151 -15.20 5.32 -1.90
N PRO A 152 -14.18 6.19 -1.92
CA PRO A 152 -13.59 6.70 -0.68
C PRO A 152 -14.70 7.18 0.25
N SER A 153 -14.60 6.83 1.53
CA SER A 153 -15.50 7.31 2.57
C SER A 153 -14.67 7.81 3.74
N ASP A 154 -15.31 8.48 4.70
CA ASP A 154 -14.62 8.90 5.94
C ASP A 154 -13.96 7.72 6.66
N LEU A 155 -14.48 6.50 6.45
CA LEU A 155 -13.99 5.25 7.04
C LEU A 155 -12.85 4.61 6.25
N TYR A 156 -12.92 4.77 4.93
CA TYR A 156 -11.96 4.23 3.97
C TYR A 156 -11.50 5.35 3.04
N PRO A 157 -10.76 6.33 3.57
CA PRO A 157 -10.40 7.48 2.77
C PRO A 157 -9.43 7.14 1.63
N GLU A 158 -8.80 5.96 1.68
CA GLU A 158 -7.90 5.44 0.65
C GLU A 158 -8.61 4.67 -0.50
N GLY A 159 -9.94 4.56 -0.49
CA GLY A 159 -10.68 3.84 -1.54
C GLY A 159 -10.33 2.35 -1.62
N LEU A 160 -10.76 1.68 -2.69
CA LEU A 160 -10.53 0.23 -2.95
C LEU A 160 -9.33 -0.04 -3.87
N CYS A 161 -8.67 1.04 -4.25
CA CYS A 161 -7.86 1.18 -5.44
C CYS A 161 -6.53 1.83 -5.11
N GLY A 162 -6.32 2.08 -3.82
CA GLY A 162 -5.33 3.01 -3.33
C GLY A 162 -5.62 4.48 -3.61
N PHE A 163 -6.79 4.85 -4.16
CA PHE A 163 -7.13 6.27 -4.41
C PHE A 163 -7.05 7.08 -3.13
N GLY A 164 -6.05 7.96 -3.07
CA GLY A 164 -5.76 8.79 -1.91
C GLY A 164 -4.69 8.24 -0.97
N ARG A 165 -4.08 7.08 -1.27
CA ARG A 165 -2.89 6.60 -0.54
C ARG A 165 -1.71 7.51 -0.77
N LEU A 166 -1.44 7.83 -2.03
CA LEU A 166 -0.39 8.78 -2.35
C LEU A 166 -0.69 10.14 -1.71
N ASP A 167 -1.96 10.57 -1.75
CA ASP A 167 -2.45 11.78 -1.09
C ASP A 167 -2.29 11.76 0.44
N ARG A 168 -1.86 10.64 1.02
CA ARG A 168 -1.72 10.42 2.45
C ARG A 168 -0.34 9.92 2.86
N SER A 169 0.58 9.76 1.91
CA SER A 169 1.91 9.19 2.08
C SER A 169 2.99 10.21 1.71
N PRO A 170 3.52 10.99 2.68
CA PRO A 170 4.52 12.01 2.38
C PRO A 170 5.76 11.43 1.70
N SER A 171 6.23 10.28 2.21
CA SER A 171 7.39 9.57 1.68
C SER A 171 7.10 8.95 0.31
N GLY A 172 5.90 8.39 0.10
CA GLY A 172 5.48 7.92 -1.23
C GLY A 172 5.50 9.04 -2.26
N LEU A 173 4.96 10.22 -1.89
CA LEU A 173 4.96 11.40 -2.76
C LEU A 173 6.37 11.93 -3.07
N VAL A 174 7.28 11.91 -2.09
CA VAL A 174 8.70 12.27 -2.29
C VAL A 174 9.39 11.32 -3.25
N ASN A 175 9.18 10.01 -3.11
CA ASN A 175 9.74 9.01 -4.03
C ASN A 175 9.27 9.22 -5.47
N TRP A 176 7.97 9.45 -5.66
CA TRP A 176 7.42 9.78 -6.97
C TRP A 176 7.97 11.09 -7.54
N ALA A 177 8.08 12.13 -6.72
CA ALA A 177 8.65 13.41 -7.15
C ALA A 177 10.12 13.31 -7.53
N TYR A 178 10.90 12.52 -6.79
CA TYR A 178 12.27 12.20 -7.12
C TYR A 178 12.35 11.45 -8.46
N PHE A 179 11.55 10.41 -8.64
CA PHE A 179 11.48 9.63 -9.87
C PHE A 179 11.20 10.53 -11.08
N TRP A 180 10.07 11.26 -11.08
CA TRP A 180 9.70 12.12 -12.21
C TRP A 180 10.73 13.20 -12.48
N LYS A 181 11.36 13.75 -11.44
CA LYS A 181 12.32 14.84 -11.58
C LYS A 181 13.64 14.40 -12.21
N ASN A 182 14.09 13.17 -11.94
CA ASN A 182 15.42 12.68 -12.35
C ASN A 182 15.34 11.58 -13.42
N ARG A 183 14.15 11.18 -13.87
CA ARG A 183 13.93 10.08 -14.81
C ARG A 183 14.82 10.13 -16.06
N GLU A 184 14.99 11.30 -16.67
CA GLU A 184 15.81 11.46 -17.88
C GLU A 184 17.30 11.22 -17.62
N ASP A 185 17.74 11.36 -16.38
CA ASP A 185 19.13 11.18 -15.94
C ASP A 185 19.38 9.79 -15.29
N MET A 186 18.33 9.00 -15.05
CA MET A 186 18.45 7.68 -14.45
C MET A 186 18.96 6.66 -15.47
N SER A 187 19.85 5.76 -15.05
CA SER A 187 20.11 4.54 -15.82
C SER A 187 18.85 3.64 -15.82
N PRO A 188 18.66 2.77 -16.83
CA PRO A 188 17.53 1.83 -16.83
C PRO A 188 17.46 0.95 -15.57
N GLU A 189 18.62 0.61 -14.99
CA GLU A 189 18.72 -0.14 -13.73
C GLU A 189 18.21 0.68 -12.54
N GLN A 190 18.65 1.94 -12.43
CA GLN A 190 18.22 2.84 -11.37
C GLN A 190 16.72 3.14 -11.48
N GLU A 191 16.23 3.37 -12.70
CA GLU A 191 14.81 3.57 -12.99
C GLU A 191 13.99 2.36 -12.51
N LEU A 192 14.37 1.14 -12.87
CA LEU A 192 13.65 -0.05 -12.45
C LEU A 192 13.71 -0.33 -10.96
N ARG A 193 14.87 -0.12 -10.32
CA ARG A 193 14.98 -0.25 -8.85
C ARG A 193 14.08 0.76 -8.14
N THR A 194 14.08 2.00 -8.60
CA THR A 194 13.22 3.07 -8.06
C THR A 194 11.73 2.70 -8.24
N LEU A 195 11.34 2.27 -9.45
CA LEU A 195 9.97 1.84 -9.72
C LEU A 195 9.56 0.61 -8.90
N ALA A 196 10.46 -0.36 -8.70
CA ALA A 196 10.19 -1.53 -7.87
C ALA A 196 9.96 -1.16 -6.40
N VAL A 197 10.74 -0.21 -5.86
CA VAL A 197 10.53 0.35 -4.52
C VAL A 197 9.16 1.01 -4.41
N ILE A 198 8.80 1.87 -5.35
CA ILE A 198 7.50 2.54 -5.39
C ILE A 198 6.35 1.52 -5.53
N ALA A 199 6.54 0.49 -6.36
CA ALA A 199 5.53 -0.55 -6.64
C ALA A 199 5.23 -1.47 -5.45
N ARG A 200 6.08 -1.46 -4.40
CA ARG A 200 5.73 -2.12 -3.13
C ARG A 200 4.43 -1.56 -2.56
N TRP A 201 4.12 -0.29 -2.81
CA TRP A 201 2.96 0.40 -2.23
C TRP A 201 1.97 0.91 -3.29
N HIS A 202 2.47 1.30 -4.47
CA HIS A 202 1.68 1.85 -5.58
C HIS A 202 1.87 1.08 -6.89
N PRO A 203 1.64 -0.25 -6.93
CA PRO A 203 1.95 -1.07 -8.11
C PRO A 203 1.12 -0.71 -9.35
N ALA A 204 -0.13 -0.27 -9.18
CA ALA A 204 -0.98 0.14 -10.29
C ALA A 204 -0.42 1.38 -11.00
N SER A 205 -0.15 2.44 -10.22
CA SER A 205 0.41 3.70 -10.72
C SER A 205 1.80 3.50 -11.33
N VAL A 206 2.62 2.61 -10.76
CA VAL A 206 3.90 2.21 -11.37
C VAL A 206 3.69 1.51 -12.70
N LEU A 207 2.77 0.54 -12.79
CA LEU A 207 2.52 -0.17 -14.05
C LEU A 207 2.02 0.77 -15.14
N GLU A 208 1.11 1.69 -14.85
CA GLU A 208 0.65 2.71 -15.81
C GLU A 208 1.80 3.58 -16.29
N GLY A 209 2.60 4.09 -15.35
CA GLY A 209 3.81 4.85 -15.64
C GLY A 209 4.73 4.05 -16.56
N HIS A 210 5.01 2.80 -16.20
CA HIS A 210 5.89 1.86 -16.90
C HIS A 210 5.40 1.52 -18.32
N ILE A 211 4.09 1.31 -18.52
CA ILE A 211 3.47 1.17 -19.84
C ILE A 211 3.63 2.46 -20.64
N GLY A 212 3.48 3.63 -20.01
CA GLY A 212 3.76 4.92 -20.61
C GLY A 212 5.21 5.04 -21.09
N ILE A 213 6.17 4.51 -20.32
CA ILE A 213 7.59 4.43 -20.72
C ILE A 213 7.77 3.54 -21.95
N TRP A 214 7.05 2.42 -22.02
CA TRP A 214 7.10 1.53 -23.17
C TRP A 214 6.64 2.19 -24.48
N LYS A 215 5.89 3.30 -24.38
CA LYS A 215 5.49 4.14 -25.52
C LYS A 215 6.55 5.19 -25.92
N THR A 216 7.65 5.31 -25.19
CA THR A 216 8.72 6.32 -25.42
C THR A 216 9.76 5.87 -26.48
N PRO A 217 10.58 6.80 -27.02
CA PRO A 217 11.51 6.53 -28.13
C PRO A 217 12.59 5.47 -27.88
N LEU A 218 12.87 5.10 -26.62
CA LEU A 218 13.78 3.99 -26.28
C LEU A 218 13.37 2.67 -26.96
N TYR A 219 12.08 2.49 -27.23
CA TYR A 219 11.51 1.32 -27.94
C TYR A 219 11.20 1.61 -29.42
N LYS A 220 11.69 2.73 -29.96
CA LYS A 220 11.55 3.11 -31.38
C LYS A 220 12.85 2.91 -32.17
N GLN A 221 13.91 2.39 -31.56
CA GLN A 221 15.03 1.88 -32.35
C GLN A 221 14.49 0.71 -33.17
N ASN A 222 14.50 0.84 -34.49
CA ASN A 222 13.95 -0.14 -35.44
C ASN A 222 14.58 -1.54 -35.27
N ASP A 223 15.71 -1.62 -34.57
CA ASP A 223 16.47 -2.85 -34.32
C ASP A 223 16.19 -3.47 -32.93
N TYR A 224 15.27 -2.89 -32.14
CA TYR A 224 14.92 -3.42 -30.82
C TYR A 224 14.00 -4.64 -30.93
N ILE A 225 14.56 -5.82 -30.64
CA ILE A 225 13.80 -7.06 -30.48
C ILE A 225 13.68 -7.33 -28.97
N PRO A 226 12.46 -7.39 -28.40
CA PRO A 226 12.26 -7.81 -27.03
C PRO A 226 12.90 -9.18 -26.81
N ASP A 227 13.69 -9.32 -25.74
CA ASP A 227 14.23 -10.61 -25.36
C ASP A 227 13.12 -11.48 -24.77
N LEU A 228 12.49 -12.28 -25.61
CA LEU A 228 11.44 -13.22 -25.23
C LEU A 228 12.01 -14.53 -24.66
N SER A 229 13.34 -14.72 -24.73
CA SER A 229 14.02 -15.91 -24.22
C SER A 229 14.27 -15.82 -22.71
N VAL A 230 13.24 -15.47 -21.94
CA VAL A 230 13.42 -15.27 -20.50
C VAL A 230 13.49 -16.62 -19.80
N HIS A 231 14.71 -17.01 -19.44
CA HIS A 231 14.96 -18.18 -18.62
C HIS A 231 14.28 -18.08 -17.24
N GLU A 232 13.86 -19.21 -16.72
CA GLU A 232 13.19 -19.35 -15.41
C GLU A 232 13.96 -18.64 -14.27
N GLY A 233 15.30 -18.73 -14.27
CA GLY A 233 16.15 -18.04 -13.28
C GLY A 233 16.01 -16.52 -13.31
N ARG A 234 15.87 -15.92 -14.50
CA ARG A 234 15.66 -14.48 -14.66
C ARG A 234 14.25 -14.07 -14.24
N LEU A 235 13.23 -14.88 -14.54
CA LEU A 235 11.87 -14.63 -14.05
C LEU A 235 11.80 -14.63 -12.52
N ARG A 236 12.53 -15.53 -11.85
CA ARG A 236 12.64 -15.53 -10.39
C ARG A 236 13.26 -14.25 -9.85
N GLN A 237 14.35 -13.77 -10.44
CA GLN A 237 15.01 -12.52 -10.04
C GLN A 237 14.07 -11.31 -10.23
N LEU A 238 13.36 -11.24 -11.36
CA LEU A 238 12.40 -10.18 -11.62
C LEU A 238 11.21 -10.25 -10.66
N ALA A 239 10.68 -11.44 -10.40
CA ALA A 239 9.62 -11.62 -9.41
C ALA A 239 10.10 -11.23 -8.00
N ALA A 240 11.33 -11.57 -7.61
CA ALA A 240 11.93 -11.12 -6.35
C ALA A 240 12.09 -9.59 -6.30
N LEU A 241 12.53 -8.94 -7.39
CA LEU A 241 12.58 -7.48 -7.48
C LEU A 241 11.20 -6.85 -7.29
N TRP A 242 10.17 -7.31 -8.00
CA TRP A 242 8.84 -6.66 -7.96
C TRP A 242 8.04 -6.95 -6.70
N PHE A 243 8.26 -8.08 -6.02
CA PHE A 243 7.52 -8.47 -4.81
C PHE A 243 8.30 -8.23 -3.52
N CYS A 244 9.62 -8.36 -3.55
CA CYS A 244 10.50 -8.22 -2.39
C CYS A 244 11.39 -6.97 -2.48
N GLY A 245 11.51 -6.32 -3.64
CA GLY A 245 12.37 -5.15 -3.88
C GLY A 245 13.87 -5.42 -3.86
N ASP A 246 14.27 -6.70 -3.87
CA ASP A 246 15.66 -7.11 -4.03
C ASP A 246 15.70 -8.37 -4.92
N PRO A 247 16.35 -8.31 -6.10
CA PRO A 247 16.41 -9.44 -7.03
C PRO A 247 17.24 -10.62 -6.50
N ASN A 248 18.04 -10.41 -5.46
CA ASN A 248 18.92 -11.42 -4.87
C ASN A 248 18.28 -12.17 -3.70
N VAL A 249 17.06 -11.80 -3.30
CA VAL A 249 16.31 -12.52 -2.28
C VAL A 249 16.03 -13.94 -2.76
N LYS A 250 16.26 -14.91 -1.88
CA LYS A 250 16.00 -16.32 -2.16
C LYS A 250 14.53 -16.48 -2.61
N PRO A 251 14.26 -17.15 -3.75
CA PRO A 251 12.90 -17.38 -4.22
C PRO A 251 12.03 -18.02 -3.14
N GLY A 252 10.86 -17.42 -2.93
CA GLY A 252 9.83 -17.93 -2.01
C GLY A 252 8.61 -18.45 -2.76
N PRO A 253 7.58 -18.94 -2.04
CA PRO A 253 6.36 -19.44 -2.64
C PRO A 253 5.67 -18.44 -3.58
N ILE A 254 5.70 -17.15 -3.24
CA ILE A 254 5.13 -16.09 -4.07
C ILE A 254 5.89 -15.93 -5.40
N THR A 255 7.22 -15.98 -5.35
CA THR A 255 8.09 -15.90 -6.54
C THR A 255 7.80 -17.06 -7.48
N GLU A 256 7.73 -18.29 -6.96
CA GLU A 256 7.43 -19.47 -7.77
C GLU A 256 6.01 -19.42 -8.36
N SER A 257 5.02 -18.91 -7.60
CA SER A 257 3.66 -18.70 -8.11
C SER A 257 3.63 -17.72 -9.28
N VAL A 258 4.36 -16.61 -9.18
CA VAL A 258 4.46 -15.60 -10.25
C VAL A 258 5.16 -16.17 -11.48
N VAL A 259 6.24 -16.93 -11.30
CA VAL A 259 6.94 -17.61 -12.41
C VAL A 259 5.99 -18.55 -13.14
N ALA A 260 5.28 -19.42 -12.42
CA ALA A 260 4.29 -20.33 -13.00
C ALA A 260 3.15 -19.59 -13.72
N ASP A 261 2.71 -18.45 -13.18
CA ASP A 261 1.69 -17.61 -13.79
C ASP A 261 2.13 -17.01 -15.13
N LEU A 262 3.41 -16.63 -15.23
CA LEU A 262 3.97 -15.90 -16.37
C LEU A 262 4.54 -16.81 -17.45
N GLU A 263 5.05 -18.00 -17.12
CA GLU A 263 5.62 -18.93 -18.11
C GLU A 263 4.64 -19.24 -19.25
N ARG A 264 3.34 -19.40 -18.94
CA ARG A 264 2.32 -19.63 -19.96
C ARG A 264 2.20 -18.43 -20.90
N SER A 265 2.11 -17.22 -20.35
CA SER A 265 2.00 -15.99 -21.14
C SER A 265 3.23 -15.77 -22.02
N LEU A 266 4.43 -16.05 -21.50
CA LEU A 266 5.67 -15.92 -22.25
C LEU A 266 5.78 -16.93 -23.39
N ARG A 267 5.43 -18.20 -23.15
CA ARG A 267 5.37 -19.22 -24.22
C ARG A 267 4.39 -18.85 -25.33
N GLU A 268 3.25 -18.25 -24.97
CA GLU A 268 2.29 -17.76 -25.96
C GLU A 268 2.89 -16.60 -26.78
N ILE A 269 3.49 -15.60 -26.12
CA ILE A 269 4.14 -14.46 -26.79
C ILE A 269 5.28 -14.92 -27.72
N GLU A 270 6.09 -15.88 -27.26
CA GLU A 270 7.17 -16.50 -28.04
C GLU A 270 6.62 -17.24 -29.26
N TYR A 271 5.58 -18.06 -29.09
CA TYR A 271 4.91 -18.75 -30.19
C TYR A 271 4.40 -17.77 -31.26
N TYR A 272 3.73 -16.69 -30.86
CA TYR A 272 3.26 -15.66 -31.80
C TYR A 272 4.43 -15.02 -32.55
N SER A 273 5.51 -14.69 -31.85
CA SER A 273 6.67 -14.03 -32.43
C SER A 273 7.43 -14.93 -33.42
N LEU A 274 7.43 -16.25 -33.18
CA LEU A 274 8.04 -17.24 -34.08
C LEU A 274 7.13 -17.66 -35.24
N SER A 275 5.81 -17.62 -35.06
CA SER A 275 4.83 -18.03 -36.09
C SER A 275 4.74 -17.08 -37.29
N GLU A 276 5.24 -15.85 -37.14
CA GLU A 276 5.33 -14.86 -38.23
C GLU A 276 6.62 -15.01 -39.07
N VAL A 277 7.50 -15.96 -38.70
CA VAL A 277 8.66 -16.32 -39.51
C VAL A 277 8.19 -17.25 -40.63
N ASP A 278 7.84 -16.63 -41.77
CA ASP A 278 7.44 -17.33 -42.99
C ASP A 278 8.56 -18.31 -43.40
N ARG A 279 8.28 -19.62 -43.38
CA ARG A 279 9.24 -20.62 -43.87
C ARG A 279 9.27 -20.51 -45.39
N ASN A 280 10.35 -19.97 -45.93
CA ASN A 280 10.64 -20.12 -47.36
C ASN A 280 11.00 -21.59 -47.59
N GLU A 281 10.06 -22.38 -48.09
CA GLU A 281 10.24 -23.82 -48.34
C GLU A 281 11.33 -24.13 -49.37
N GLU A 282 11.76 -23.14 -50.17
CA GLU A 282 12.68 -23.33 -51.29
C GLU A 282 14.17 -23.23 -50.95
N ASP A 283 14.58 -22.64 -49.81
CA ASP A 283 16.01 -22.30 -49.61
C ASP A 283 16.59 -22.62 -48.22
N ASP A 284 15.86 -23.35 -47.35
CA ASP A 284 16.26 -23.80 -45.99
C ASP A 284 16.98 -22.72 -45.14
N THR A 285 16.85 -21.46 -45.53
CA THR A 285 17.51 -20.30 -44.96
C THR A 285 16.44 -19.49 -44.25
N TYR A 286 16.57 -19.44 -42.93
CA TYR A 286 15.72 -18.62 -42.06
C TYR A 286 16.02 -17.14 -42.30
N PHE A 287 15.38 -16.53 -43.29
CA PHE A 287 15.25 -15.09 -43.29
C PHE A 287 14.27 -14.73 -42.18
N LEU A 288 14.79 -14.16 -41.08
CA LEU A 288 14.00 -13.34 -40.17
C LEU A 288 13.43 -12.19 -41.00
N ARG A 289 12.27 -12.43 -41.63
CA ARG A 289 11.46 -11.36 -42.20
C ARG A 289 11.22 -10.34 -41.10
N TYR A 290 11.31 -9.08 -41.50
CA TYR A 290 10.98 -7.89 -40.71
C TYR A 290 9.93 -8.21 -39.65
N VAL A 291 10.36 -8.40 -38.39
CA VAL A 291 9.42 -8.56 -37.28
C VAL A 291 8.68 -7.23 -37.18
N ASP A 292 7.37 -7.23 -37.42
CA ASP A 292 6.56 -6.03 -37.20
C ASP A 292 6.51 -5.74 -35.69
N VAL A 293 7.45 -4.90 -35.26
CA VAL A 293 7.64 -4.50 -33.86
C VAL A 293 6.35 -3.92 -33.27
N GLU A 294 5.54 -3.21 -34.06
CA GLU A 294 4.29 -2.63 -33.57
C GLU A 294 3.21 -3.69 -33.36
N LYS A 295 3.15 -4.72 -34.24
CA LYS A 295 2.28 -5.88 -34.04
C LYS A 295 2.68 -6.68 -32.79
N VAL A 296 3.97 -6.93 -32.58
CA VAL A 296 4.48 -7.62 -31.37
C VAL A 296 4.15 -6.83 -30.12
N LYS A 297 4.37 -5.50 -30.11
CA LYS A 297 4.01 -4.63 -28.98
C LYS A 297 2.52 -4.68 -28.68
N LYS A 298 1.66 -4.62 -29.71
CA LYS A 298 0.20 -4.69 -29.54
C LYS A 298 -0.22 -6.02 -28.92
N GLU A 299 0.30 -7.13 -29.40
CA GLU A 299 0.00 -8.45 -28.86
C GLU A 299 0.51 -8.58 -27.42
N TYR A 300 1.72 -8.08 -27.15
CA TYR A 300 2.30 -8.07 -25.81
C TYR A 300 1.41 -7.32 -24.80
N LEU A 301 0.94 -6.12 -25.16
CA LEU A 301 0.02 -5.35 -24.31
C LEU A 301 -1.32 -6.06 -24.12
N ALA A 302 -1.87 -6.67 -25.17
CA ALA A 302 -3.11 -7.44 -25.05
C ALA A 302 -2.94 -8.63 -24.09
N ARG A 303 -1.78 -9.31 -24.14
CA ARG A 303 -1.45 -10.42 -23.23
C ARG A 303 -1.20 -9.94 -21.80
N LEU A 304 -0.53 -8.80 -21.62
CA LEU A 304 -0.37 -8.14 -20.33
C LEU A 304 -1.72 -7.88 -19.68
N ASP A 305 -2.68 -7.30 -20.41
CA ASP A 305 -4.02 -7.01 -19.93
C ASP A 305 -4.82 -8.28 -19.63
N ALA A 306 -4.77 -9.28 -20.51
CA ALA A 306 -5.41 -10.58 -20.30
C ALA A 306 -4.83 -11.28 -19.05
N GLN A 307 -3.51 -11.22 -18.87
CA GLN A 307 -2.83 -11.79 -17.72
C GLN A 307 -3.23 -11.10 -16.43
N LYS A 308 -3.22 -9.76 -16.41
CA LYS A 308 -3.65 -8.97 -15.25
C LYS A 308 -5.08 -9.34 -14.85
N LYS A 309 -6.02 -9.42 -15.81
CA LYS A 309 -7.42 -9.82 -15.55
C LYS A 309 -7.54 -11.23 -14.99
N ARG A 310 -6.86 -12.20 -15.61
CA ARG A 310 -6.88 -13.62 -15.21
C ARG A 310 -6.35 -13.83 -13.80
N VAL A 311 -5.17 -13.27 -13.53
CA VAL A 311 -4.50 -13.36 -12.24
C VAL A 311 -5.31 -12.67 -11.15
N SER A 312 -5.78 -11.45 -11.40
CA SER A 312 -6.59 -10.70 -10.43
C SER A 312 -7.85 -11.49 -10.01
N LEU A 313 -8.60 -12.05 -10.97
CA LEU A 313 -9.84 -12.77 -10.63
C LEU A 313 -9.57 -14.04 -9.79
N ARG A 314 -8.52 -14.78 -10.14
CA ARG A 314 -8.14 -15.99 -9.40
C ARG A 314 -7.70 -15.66 -7.98
N GLU A 315 -6.81 -14.68 -7.83
CA GLU A 315 -6.32 -14.26 -6.52
C GLU A 315 -7.43 -13.70 -5.64
N GLU A 316 -8.35 -12.89 -6.22
CA GLU A 316 -9.51 -12.33 -5.50
C GLU A 316 -10.35 -13.44 -4.87
N THR A 317 -10.78 -14.43 -5.67
CA THR A 317 -11.62 -15.54 -5.18
C THR A 317 -10.91 -16.36 -4.11
N MET A 318 -9.60 -16.58 -4.28
CA MET A 318 -8.80 -17.36 -3.33
C MET A 318 -8.62 -16.62 -2.01
N LEU A 319 -8.29 -15.33 -2.06
CA LEU A 319 -8.08 -14.49 -0.87
C LEU A 319 -9.37 -14.27 -0.10
N GLU A 320 -10.49 -13.97 -0.77
CA GLU A 320 -11.79 -13.74 -0.10
C GLU A 320 -12.17 -14.96 0.73
N ARG A 321 -12.16 -16.14 0.12
CA ARG A 321 -12.46 -17.40 0.82
C ARG A 321 -11.51 -17.63 1.99
N ARG A 322 -10.20 -17.50 1.75
CA ARG A 322 -9.15 -17.72 2.76
C ARG A 322 -9.33 -16.79 3.97
N TYR A 323 -9.66 -15.52 3.74
CA TYR A 323 -9.90 -14.55 4.81
C TYR A 323 -11.18 -14.85 5.59
N CYS A 324 -12.29 -15.11 4.91
CA CYS A 324 -13.54 -15.47 5.55
C CYS A 324 -13.39 -16.70 6.44
N GLU A 325 -12.77 -17.77 5.93
CA GLU A 325 -12.53 -19.02 6.68
C GLU A 325 -11.67 -18.77 7.93
N ALA A 326 -10.52 -18.11 7.76
CA ALA A 326 -9.58 -17.87 8.86
C ALA A 326 -10.19 -16.99 9.96
N TYR A 327 -10.83 -15.88 9.60
CA TYR A 327 -11.37 -14.92 10.56
C TYR A 327 -12.68 -15.37 11.20
N THR A 328 -13.49 -16.17 10.50
CA THR A 328 -14.62 -16.87 11.13
C THR A 328 -14.10 -17.83 12.20
N GLY A 329 -13.04 -18.59 11.89
CA GLY A 329 -12.40 -19.51 12.84
C GLY A 329 -11.78 -18.83 14.06
N CYS A 330 -11.36 -17.56 13.95
CA CYS A 330 -10.76 -16.82 15.06
C CYS A 330 -11.62 -15.67 15.62
N ARG A 331 -12.93 -15.63 15.32
CA ARG A 331 -13.83 -14.53 15.72
C ARG A 331 -13.76 -14.17 17.21
N ASP A 332 -13.95 -15.14 18.10
CA ASP A 332 -13.98 -14.84 19.54
C ASP A 332 -12.62 -14.33 20.03
N LYS A 333 -11.50 -14.87 19.49
CA LYS A 333 -10.14 -14.40 19.78
C LYS A 333 -9.92 -12.98 19.27
N PHE A 334 -10.41 -12.66 18.07
CA PHE A 334 -10.36 -11.30 17.52
C PHE A 334 -11.12 -10.32 18.41
N LEU A 335 -12.36 -10.64 18.76
CA LEU A 335 -13.19 -9.78 19.58
C LEU A 335 -12.63 -9.60 20.99
N SER A 336 -12.08 -10.65 21.62
CA SER A 336 -11.44 -10.50 22.95
C SER A 336 -10.14 -9.69 22.89
N THR A 337 -9.43 -9.73 21.75
CA THR A 337 -8.16 -9.01 21.56
C THR A 337 -8.37 -7.51 21.36
N TYR A 338 -9.33 -7.13 20.52
CA TYR A 338 -9.53 -5.74 20.09
C TYR A 338 -10.66 -5.01 20.82
N PHE A 339 -11.63 -5.76 21.35
CA PHE A 339 -12.84 -5.26 22.01
C PHE A 339 -13.07 -6.05 23.30
N PRO A 340 -12.13 -5.95 24.27
CA PRO A 340 -12.16 -6.77 25.48
C PRO A 340 -13.39 -6.47 26.32
N ASP A 341 -13.92 -7.51 26.97
CA ASP A 341 -14.98 -7.38 27.95
C ASP A 341 -14.39 -6.87 29.27
N PRO A 342 -14.86 -5.73 29.81
CA PRO A 342 -14.34 -5.17 31.06
C PRO A 342 -14.53 -6.10 32.27
N SER A 343 -15.47 -7.05 32.19
CA SER A 343 -15.72 -8.03 33.25
C SER A 343 -14.74 -9.19 33.25
N GLN A 344 -14.00 -9.41 32.14
CA GLN A 344 -13.03 -10.48 32.07
C GLN A 344 -11.72 -10.08 32.78
N PRO A 345 -11.09 -11.03 33.50
CA PRO A 345 -9.79 -10.77 34.09
C PRO A 345 -8.80 -10.37 32.99
N LYS A 346 -7.96 -9.37 33.28
CA LYS A 346 -6.89 -8.97 32.37
C LYS A 346 -6.05 -10.22 32.03
N PRO A 347 -5.65 -10.39 30.76
CA PRO A 347 -4.74 -11.47 30.37
C PRO A 347 -3.54 -11.52 31.31
N SER A 348 -3.07 -12.72 31.61
CA SER A 348 -1.89 -12.89 32.44
C SER A 348 -0.71 -12.10 31.85
N ALA A 349 0.09 -11.44 32.68
CA ALA A 349 1.23 -10.65 32.25
C ALA A 349 2.28 -11.57 31.58
N GLY A 350 2.14 -11.81 30.28
CA GLY A 350 2.95 -12.74 29.50
C GLY A 350 2.26 -13.27 28.25
N GLU A 351 0.93 -13.36 28.25
CA GLU A 351 0.16 -13.76 27.07
C GLU A 351 -0.12 -12.54 26.19
N VAL A 352 0.86 -12.17 25.37
CA VAL A 352 0.63 -11.17 24.32
C VAL A 352 0.16 -11.92 23.06
N PRO A 353 -1.06 -11.67 22.57
CA PRO A 353 -1.54 -12.20 21.30
C PRO A 353 -0.50 -12.05 20.18
N GLU A 354 -0.41 -13.09 19.36
CA GLU A 354 0.42 -13.09 18.16
C GLU A 354 -0.37 -12.64 16.95
N PHE A 355 0.21 -11.74 16.16
CA PHE A 355 -0.42 -11.13 15.00
C PHE A 355 0.26 -11.57 13.71
N PRO A 356 -0.44 -11.65 12.57
CA PRO A 356 -1.90 -11.52 12.43
C PRO A 356 -2.62 -12.73 13.04
N LEU A 357 -3.77 -12.53 13.70
CA LEU A 357 -4.57 -13.58 14.34
C LEU A 357 -4.99 -14.66 13.35
N GLY A 358 -5.41 -14.28 12.14
CA GLY A 358 -5.87 -15.21 11.09
C GLY A 358 -4.76 -15.98 10.37
N SER A 359 -3.49 -15.63 10.60
CA SER A 359 -2.34 -16.27 9.94
C SER A 359 -1.67 -17.30 10.85
N GLN A 360 -1.17 -18.40 10.29
CA GLN A 360 -0.32 -19.36 11.01
C GLN A 360 1.09 -18.80 11.25
N VAL A 361 1.59 -17.99 10.31
CA VAL A 361 2.88 -17.31 10.42
C VAL A 361 2.65 -15.95 11.08
N LYS A 362 3.51 -15.57 12.02
CA LYS A 362 3.35 -14.38 12.86
C LYS A 362 4.42 -13.35 12.59
N ILE A 363 4.09 -12.09 12.86
CA ILE A 363 5.01 -10.96 12.85
C ILE A 363 5.62 -10.85 14.25
N THR A 364 6.91 -11.12 14.32
CA THR A 364 7.74 -11.06 15.54
C THR A 364 8.70 -9.88 15.52
N ASN A 365 9.09 -9.44 14.32
CA ASN A 365 10.02 -8.34 14.10
C ASN A 365 9.67 -7.60 12.79
N ILE A 366 10.32 -6.46 12.53
CA ILE A 366 10.04 -5.63 11.35
C ILE A 366 10.48 -6.28 10.03
N ALA A 367 11.49 -7.15 10.04
CA ALA A 367 11.96 -7.85 8.85
C ALA A 367 10.96 -8.90 8.37
N ASP A 368 10.09 -9.40 9.25
CA ASP A 368 9.01 -10.33 8.87
C ASP A 368 8.05 -9.69 7.86
N TYR A 369 7.93 -8.36 7.85
CA TYR A 369 7.16 -7.67 6.84
C TYR A 369 7.74 -7.83 5.44
N GLN A 370 9.01 -8.17 5.24
CA GLN A 370 9.51 -8.49 3.88
C GLN A 370 8.80 -9.70 3.27
N ASN A 371 8.12 -10.52 4.08
CA ASN A 371 7.21 -11.54 3.59
C ASN A 371 5.89 -10.90 3.10
N TYR A 372 5.70 -10.92 1.79
CA TYR A 372 4.52 -10.39 1.11
C TYR A 372 3.19 -10.97 1.63
N GLU A 373 3.16 -12.25 1.98
CA GLU A 373 1.95 -12.89 2.53
C GLU A 373 1.62 -12.37 3.95
N LEU A 374 2.62 -12.11 4.78
CA LEU A 374 2.39 -11.53 6.10
C LEU A 374 1.84 -10.09 6.01
N ARG A 375 2.32 -9.29 5.05
CA ARG A 375 1.76 -7.95 4.80
C ARG A 375 0.28 -8.03 4.45
N ARG A 376 -0.09 -8.96 3.56
CA ARG A 376 -1.47 -9.19 3.14
C ARG A 376 -2.39 -9.51 4.32
N TRP A 377 -1.95 -10.40 5.21
CA TRP A 377 -2.68 -10.75 6.43
C TRP A 377 -2.81 -9.61 7.43
N ALA A 378 -1.71 -8.90 7.70
CA ALA A 378 -1.71 -7.76 8.62
C ALA A 378 -2.67 -6.67 8.14
N TRP A 379 -2.69 -6.42 6.83
CA TRP A 379 -3.59 -5.45 6.24
C TRP A 379 -5.06 -5.88 6.28
N MET A 380 -5.37 -7.16 6.01
CA MET A 380 -6.72 -7.70 6.21
C MET A 380 -7.20 -7.49 7.66
N GLU A 381 -6.33 -7.78 8.63
CA GLU A 381 -6.65 -7.58 10.06
C GLU A 381 -6.89 -6.12 10.40
N GLU A 382 -5.99 -5.24 9.95
CA GLU A 382 -6.09 -3.79 10.18
C GLU A 382 -7.42 -3.24 9.70
N LEU A 383 -7.81 -3.56 8.46
CA LEU A 383 -9.06 -3.09 7.89
C LEU A 383 -10.26 -3.66 8.65
N LEU A 384 -10.22 -4.94 9.03
CA LEU A 384 -11.30 -5.54 9.81
C LEU A 384 -11.47 -4.85 11.18
N VAL A 385 -10.37 -4.57 11.88
CA VAL A 385 -10.40 -3.84 13.16
C VAL A 385 -10.99 -2.46 12.99
N ARG A 386 -10.55 -1.71 11.96
CA ARG A 386 -11.06 -0.36 11.67
C ARG A 386 -12.56 -0.37 11.37
N THR A 387 -13.01 -1.29 10.52
CA THR A 387 -14.41 -1.40 10.13
C THR A 387 -15.31 -1.76 11.31
N VAL A 388 -14.91 -2.75 12.11
CA VAL A 388 -15.68 -3.17 13.29
C VAL A 388 -15.75 -2.03 14.29
N LEU A 389 -14.61 -1.33 14.54
CA LEU A 389 -14.59 -0.19 15.44
C LEU A 389 -15.53 0.91 14.98
N ASP A 390 -15.51 1.25 13.70
CA ASP A 390 -16.40 2.29 13.18
C ASP A 390 -17.89 1.93 13.31
N GLN A 391 -18.26 0.70 12.97
CA GLN A 391 -19.64 0.24 13.11
C GLN A 391 -20.07 0.23 14.58
N VAL A 392 -19.16 -0.07 15.51
CA VAL A 392 -19.39 0.03 16.95
C VAL A 392 -19.64 1.48 17.37
N LEU A 393 -18.85 2.43 16.88
CA LEU A 393 -19.04 3.87 17.16
C LEU A 393 -20.37 4.40 16.58
N SER A 394 -20.71 3.98 15.35
CA SER A 394 -21.99 4.30 14.70
C SER A 394 -23.18 3.74 15.49
N LYS A 395 -23.09 2.48 15.93
CA LYS A 395 -24.11 1.85 16.78
C LYS A 395 -24.25 2.55 18.12
N HIS A 396 -23.13 2.93 18.74
CA HIS A 396 -23.11 3.69 19.99
C HIS A 396 -23.83 5.04 19.83
N THR A 397 -23.48 5.83 18.81
CA THR A 397 -24.15 7.10 18.45
C THR A 397 -25.65 6.93 18.31
N THR A 398 -26.08 5.86 17.63
CA THR A 398 -27.50 5.54 17.42
C THR A 398 -28.20 5.20 18.73
N ASN A 399 -27.54 4.44 19.61
CA ASN A 399 -28.09 4.01 20.89
C ASN A 399 -28.20 5.16 21.92
N THR A 400 -27.24 6.10 21.92
CA THR A 400 -27.20 7.21 22.89
C THR A 400 -27.83 8.50 22.38
N GLY A 401 -27.94 8.67 21.06
CA GLY A 401 -28.32 9.93 20.44
C GLY A 401 -27.23 11.01 20.51
N GLU A 402 -26.06 10.69 21.05
CA GLU A 402 -24.92 11.61 21.15
C GLU A 402 -24.14 11.58 19.84
N ALA A 403 -24.08 12.71 19.14
CA ALA A 403 -23.24 12.83 17.97
C ALA A 403 -21.77 12.62 18.36
N LEU A 404 -21.12 11.63 17.75
CA LEU A 404 -19.68 11.44 17.83
C LEU A 404 -18.99 12.55 17.04
N ASP A 405 -18.76 13.70 17.68
CA ASP A 405 -17.99 14.77 17.04
C ASP A 405 -16.50 14.42 16.99
N ALA A 406 -15.80 14.97 15.99
CA ALA A 406 -14.38 14.71 15.79
C ALA A 406 -13.52 15.18 16.99
N ALA A 407 -13.99 16.16 17.77
CA ALA A 407 -13.29 16.66 18.94
C ALA A 407 -13.37 15.68 20.12
N ALA A 408 -14.47 14.95 20.28
CA ALA A 408 -14.67 13.91 21.27
C ALA A 408 -13.78 12.70 20.99
N LEU A 409 -13.63 12.31 19.73
CA LEU A 409 -12.67 11.28 19.32
C LEU A 409 -11.22 11.70 19.59
N VAL A 410 -10.88 12.97 19.30
CA VAL A 410 -9.55 13.53 19.60
C VAL A 410 -9.32 13.68 21.11
N ALA A 411 -10.34 14.02 21.89
CA ALA A 411 -10.26 14.06 23.34
C ALA A 411 -10.07 12.66 23.93
N ALA A 412 -10.85 11.68 23.45
CA ALA A 412 -10.72 10.27 23.81
C ALA A 412 -9.35 9.68 23.42
N LYS A 413 -8.75 10.15 22.32
CA LYS A 413 -7.38 9.81 21.92
C LYS A 413 -6.36 10.20 22.98
N ASN A 414 -6.52 11.37 23.60
CA ASN A 414 -5.55 11.92 24.54
C ASN A 414 -5.88 11.55 26.00
N ALA A 415 -7.06 10.99 26.24
CA ALA A 415 -7.48 10.60 27.58
C ALA A 415 -6.78 9.29 28.00
N PRO A 416 -6.28 9.21 29.25
CA PRO A 416 -5.69 7.97 29.78
C PRO A 416 -6.74 6.88 30.01
N GLU A 417 -8.02 7.23 30.03
CA GLU A 417 -9.12 6.31 30.33
C GLU A 417 -9.55 5.51 29.08
N PRO A 418 -10.02 4.25 29.28
CA PRO A 418 -10.60 3.47 28.19
C PRO A 418 -11.89 4.13 27.69
N PHE A 419 -12.06 4.21 26.37
CA PHE A 419 -13.33 4.66 25.79
C PHE A 419 -14.34 3.50 25.89
N ILE A 420 -15.42 3.74 26.63
CA ILE A 420 -16.48 2.76 26.88
C ILE A 420 -17.63 3.04 25.91
N VAL A 421 -18.10 2.00 25.22
CA VAL A 421 -19.23 2.08 24.30
C VAL A 421 -20.40 1.25 24.80
N SER A 422 -21.60 1.81 24.65
CA SER A 422 -22.88 1.16 24.97
C SER A 422 -23.32 0.17 23.88
N VAL A 423 -22.48 -0.85 23.63
CA VAL A 423 -22.72 -1.92 22.65
C VAL A 423 -22.63 -3.27 23.35
N SER A 424 -23.68 -4.08 23.24
CA SER A 424 -23.70 -5.40 23.87
C SER A 424 -22.74 -6.37 23.19
N ARG A 425 -22.38 -7.47 23.88
CA ARG A 425 -21.52 -8.50 23.29
C ARG A 425 -22.19 -9.23 22.11
N ALA A 426 -23.52 -9.33 22.13
CA ALA A 426 -24.29 -9.88 21.03
C ALA A 426 -24.24 -8.95 19.82
N ASP A 427 -24.53 -7.66 20.02
CA ASP A 427 -24.44 -6.65 18.95
C ASP A 427 -23.03 -6.60 18.35
N LEU A 428 -21.99 -6.70 19.17
CA LEU A 428 -20.60 -6.71 18.69
C LEU A 428 -20.29 -7.93 17.80
N ARG A 429 -20.85 -9.11 18.13
CA ARG A 429 -20.73 -10.30 17.26
C ARG A 429 -21.48 -10.10 15.96
N ASP A 430 -22.68 -9.54 16.00
CA ASP A 430 -23.47 -9.26 14.81
C ASP A 430 -22.78 -8.24 13.90
N ILE A 431 -22.19 -7.17 14.48
CA ILE A 431 -21.35 -6.20 13.77
C ILE A 431 -20.16 -6.91 13.10
N TYR A 432 -19.46 -7.79 13.83
CA TYR A 432 -18.34 -8.53 13.27
C TYR A 432 -18.74 -9.44 12.11
N ASP A 433 -19.81 -10.21 12.28
CA ASP A 433 -20.32 -11.15 11.27
C ASP A 433 -20.79 -10.42 10.00
N GLN A 434 -21.29 -9.18 10.14
CA GLN A 434 -21.62 -8.31 9.02
C GLN A 434 -20.39 -7.68 8.35
N ALA A 435 -19.41 -7.23 9.14
CA ALA A 435 -18.21 -6.58 8.66
C ALA A 435 -17.27 -7.54 7.92
N LEU A 436 -17.08 -8.75 8.42
CA LEU A 436 -16.11 -9.71 7.89
C LEU A 436 -16.25 -9.97 6.37
N PRO A 437 -17.40 -10.39 5.82
CA PRO A 437 -17.51 -10.68 4.40
C PRO A 437 -17.28 -9.43 3.53
N GLN A 438 -17.72 -8.26 3.98
CA GLN A 438 -17.53 -7.00 3.26
C GLN A 438 -16.04 -6.63 3.20
N VAL A 439 -15.35 -6.71 4.35
CA VAL A 439 -13.92 -6.40 4.44
C VAL A 439 -13.10 -7.44 3.69
N ALA A 440 -13.39 -8.73 3.84
CA ALA A 440 -12.65 -9.81 3.18
C ALA A 440 -12.71 -9.67 1.66
N LYS A 441 -13.91 -9.44 1.10
CA LYS A 441 -14.09 -9.19 -0.33
C LYS A 441 -13.33 -7.94 -0.78
N ARG A 442 -13.46 -6.85 -0.03
CA ARG A 442 -12.78 -5.57 -0.32
C ARG A 442 -11.26 -5.75 -0.36
N VAL A 443 -10.68 -6.33 0.68
CA VAL A 443 -9.23 -6.54 0.78
C VAL A 443 -8.74 -7.51 -0.29
N ALA A 444 -9.50 -8.59 -0.56
CA ALA A 444 -9.16 -9.58 -1.57
C ALA A 444 -9.09 -8.97 -2.97
N VAL A 445 -10.10 -8.19 -3.35
CA VAL A 445 -10.13 -7.41 -4.59
C VAL A 445 -8.86 -6.58 -4.75
N GLU A 446 -8.52 -5.82 -3.71
CA GLU A 446 -7.46 -4.84 -3.82
C GLU A 446 -6.08 -5.51 -3.85
N GLN A 447 -5.84 -6.47 -2.97
CA GLN A 447 -4.60 -7.24 -2.95
C GLN A 447 -4.41 -8.07 -4.23
N ALA A 448 -5.50 -8.58 -4.81
CA ALA A 448 -5.47 -9.28 -6.08
C ALA A 448 -5.13 -8.35 -7.23
N HIS A 449 -5.72 -7.15 -7.25
CA HIS A 449 -5.37 -6.11 -8.23
C HIS A 449 -3.90 -5.72 -8.10
N GLU A 450 -3.42 -5.43 -6.89
CA GLU A 450 -2.03 -5.08 -6.66
C GLU A 450 -1.06 -6.21 -7.05
N TYR A 451 -1.40 -7.47 -6.77
CA TYR A 451 -0.62 -8.65 -7.20
C TYR A 451 -0.58 -8.77 -8.72
N ALA A 452 -1.71 -8.58 -9.38
CA ALA A 452 -1.81 -8.60 -10.82
C ALA A 452 -0.98 -7.47 -11.45
N CYS A 453 -0.98 -6.27 -10.86
CA CYS A 453 -0.14 -5.16 -11.31
C CYS A 453 1.36 -5.45 -11.13
N ARG A 454 1.79 -6.06 -10.01
CA ARG A 454 3.19 -6.48 -9.82
C ARG A 454 3.58 -7.59 -10.79
N THR A 455 2.70 -8.56 -11.01
CA THR A 455 2.91 -9.64 -11.99
C THR A 455 3.03 -9.10 -13.42
N ALA A 456 2.20 -8.12 -13.78
CA ALA A 456 2.32 -7.39 -15.04
C ALA A 456 3.61 -6.54 -15.09
N GLY A 457 4.05 -5.97 -13.97
CA GLY A 457 5.37 -5.33 -13.82
C GLY A 457 6.52 -6.27 -14.14
N VAL A 458 6.50 -7.49 -13.59
CA VAL A 458 7.47 -8.55 -13.92
C VAL A 458 7.43 -8.85 -15.41
N LEU A 459 6.22 -9.08 -15.96
CA LEU A 459 6.05 -9.36 -17.38
C LEU A 459 6.66 -8.22 -18.20
N ILE A 460 6.17 -6.98 -18.09
CA ILE A 460 6.69 -5.88 -18.92
C ILE A 460 8.20 -5.69 -18.77
N THR A 461 8.81 -5.94 -17.60
CA THR A 461 10.28 -5.92 -17.44
C THR A 461 10.99 -7.01 -18.25
N THR A 462 10.37 -8.17 -18.50
CA THR A 462 10.95 -9.19 -19.41
C THR A 462 11.18 -8.65 -20.81
N ALA A 463 10.33 -7.73 -21.27
CA ALA A 463 10.47 -7.14 -22.59
C ALA A 463 11.69 -6.22 -22.71
N TYR A 464 12.42 -5.94 -21.63
CA TYR A 464 13.64 -5.15 -21.60
C TYR A 464 14.86 -6.07 -21.80
N ASN A 465 15.73 -5.82 -22.78
CA ASN A 465 17.03 -6.51 -22.87
C ASN A 465 17.97 -5.94 -21.80
N GLN A 466 18.07 -6.62 -20.66
CA GLN A 466 18.61 -6.06 -19.43
C GLN A 466 19.54 -7.03 -18.70
N SER A 467 20.39 -7.74 -19.44
CA SER A 467 21.55 -8.42 -18.84
C SER A 467 22.39 -7.51 -17.93
N THR A 468 22.26 -6.18 -18.07
CA THR A 468 22.89 -5.15 -17.22
C THR A 468 22.12 -4.74 -15.95
N VAL A 469 20.83 -5.04 -15.79
CA VAL A 469 20.03 -4.51 -14.65
C VAL A 469 20.03 -5.41 -13.41
N LEU A 470 20.31 -6.69 -13.62
CA LEU A 470 20.36 -7.70 -12.55
C LEU A 470 21.80 -8.13 -12.22
N GLY A 471 22.80 -7.43 -12.79
CA GLY A 471 24.23 -7.71 -12.65
C GLY A 471 24.89 -7.07 -11.43
#